data_AF-A0A261QKX9-F1
#
_entry.id   AF-A0A261QKX9-F1
#
_cell.length_a   1.000
_cell.length_b   1.000
_cell.length_c   1.000
_cell.angle_alpha   90.00
_cell.angle_beta   90.00
_cell.angle_gamma   90.00
#
_symmetry.space_group_name_H-M   'P 1'
#
loop_
_entity.id
_entity.type
_entity.pdbx_description
1 polymer ?
#
loop_
_entity_poly.entity_id
_entity_poly.type
_entity_poly.pdbx_seq_one_letter_code
_entity_poly.pdbx_strand_id
1 'polypeptide(L)' 'MKKRMTFAVPIMVVVGILATWMLAKDYAMVDWTTRVLIIASAVVLSGGISFFLLGNENDKIDPPPTKKK' A
#
# COMPACT_ATOMS: atom_id res chain seq x y z
N MET A 1 -10.92 7.88 -10.63
CA MET A 1 -10.53 6.50 -10.26
C MET A 1 -9.07 6.14 -10.57
N LYS A 2 -8.44 6.65 -11.65
CA LYS A 2 -7.08 6.23 -12.06
C LYS A 2 -5.92 6.59 -11.09
N LYS A 3 -5.96 7.75 -10.41
CA LYS A 3 -4.87 8.18 -9.50
C LYS A 3 -4.78 7.41 -8.17
N ARG A 4 -5.90 6.90 -7.67
CA ARG A 4 -6.00 6.24 -6.34
C ARG A 4 -5.25 4.91 -6.29
N MET A 5 -5.28 4.17 -7.40
CA MET A 5 -4.62 2.87 -7.51
C MET A 5 -3.11 3.01 -7.79
N THR A 6 -2.68 4.13 -8.38
CA THR A 6 -1.26 4.39 -8.70
C THR A 6 -0.39 4.43 -7.45
N PHE A 7 -0.90 4.93 -6.31
CA PHE A 7 -0.15 5.00 -5.06
C PHE A 7 -0.37 3.77 -4.14
N ALA A 8 -1.52 3.09 -4.24
CA ALA A 8 -1.77 1.89 -3.45
C ALA A 8 -0.88 0.70 -3.87
N VAL A 9 -0.58 0.57 -5.17
CA VAL A 9 0.26 -0.51 -5.71
C VAL A 9 1.68 -0.52 -5.11
N PRO A 10 2.45 0.59 -5.09
CA PRO A 10 3.79 0.57 -4.50
C PRO A 10 3.76 0.25 -3.00
N ILE A 11 2.74 0.70 -2.27
CA ILE A 11 2.59 0.38 -0.84
C ILE A 11 2.38 -1.12 -0.64
N MET A 12 1.52 -1.76 -1.45
CA MET A 12 1.32 -3.21 -1.42
C MET A 12 2.62 -3.99 -1.69
N VAL A 13 3.42 -3.53 -2.66
CA VAL A 13 4.72 -4.17 -2.99
C VAL A 13 5.70 -4.06 -1.83
N VAL A 14 5.84 -2.87 -1.24
CA VAL A 14 6.74 -2.64 -0.09
C VAL A 14 6.33 -3.52 1.10
N VAL A 15 5.03 -3.58 1.42
CA VAL A 15 4.55 -4.42 2.52
C VAL A 15 4.75 -5.91 2.25
N GLY A 16 4.53 -6.37 1.02
CA GLY A 16 4.78 -7.77 0.64
C GLY A 16 6.25 -8.18 0.82
N ILE A 17 7.17 -7.31 0.41
CA ILE A 17 8.62 -7.54 0.58
C ILE A 17 8.99 -7.55 2.06
N LEU A 18 8.52 -6.58 2.85
CA LEU A 18 8.81 -6.49 4.28
C LEU A 18 8.24 -7.68 5.06
N ALA A 19 7.00 -8.08 4.80
CA ALA A 19 6.38 -9.22 5.46
C ALA A 19 7.13 -10.52 5.14
N THR A 20 7.52 -10.71 3.87
CA THR A 20 8.32 -11.87 3.46
C THR A 20 9.69 -11.87 4.13
N TRP A 21 10.36 -10.72 4.18
CA TRP A 21 11.69 -10.61 4.79
C TRP A 21 11.65 -10.87 6.30
N MET A 22 10.67 -10.30 6.99
CA MET A 22 10.50 -10.47 8.44
C MET A 22 10.12 -11.91 8.80
N LEU A 23 9.24 -12.55 8.03
CA LEU A 23 8.89 -13.97 8.25
C LEU A 23 10.06 -14.91 7.93
N ALA A 24 10.85 -14.60 6.92
CA ALA A 24 12.03 -15.40 6.57
C ALA A 24 13.13 -15.26 7.62
N LYS A 25 13.31 -14.08 8.21
CA LYS A 25 14.37 -13.80 9.18
C LYS A 25 14.04 -14.26 10.59
N ASP A 26 12.90 -13.88 11.12
CA ASP A 26 12.58 -14.03 12.55
C ASP A 26 11.58 -15.17 12.82
N TYR A 27 10.87 -15.64 11.78
CA TYR A 27 9.79 -16.64 11.92
C TYR A 27 9.98 -17.84 11.00
N ALA A 28 11.22 -18.25 10.77
CA ALA A 28 11.57 -19.39 9.93
C ALA A 28 11.04 -20.75 10.43
N MET A 29 10.47 -20.81 11.64
CA MET A 29 9.78 -22.01 12.16
C MET A 29 8.31 -22.12 11.72
N VAL A 30 7.71 -21.04 11.23
CA VAL A 30 6.29 -21.00 10.86
C VAL A 30 6.08 -21.74 9.54
N ASP A 31 5.05 -22.58 9.45
CA ASP A 31 4.75 -23.32 8.23
C ASP A 31 4.54 -22.39 7.01
N TRP A 32 4.88 -22.87 5.82
CA TRP A 32 4.76 -22.12 4.58
C TRP A 32 3.33 -21.59 4.35
N THR A 33 2.33 -22.41 4.66
CA THR A 33 0.92 -22.05 4.49
C THR A 33 0.53 -20.84 5.34
N THR A 34 0.94 -20.85 6.61
CA THR A 34 0.68 -19.76 7.55
C THR A 34 1.42 -18.49 7.14
N ARG A 35 2.66 -18.61 6.63
CA ARG A 35 3.41 -17.45 6.14
C ARG A 35 2.69 -16.75 4.99
N VAL A 36 2.18 -17.51 4.02
CA VAL A 36 1.44 -16.94 2.89
C VAL A 36 0.17 -16.24 3.35
N LEU A 37 -0.57 -16.81 4.32
CA LEU A 37 -1.76 -16.16 4.89
C LEU A 37 -1.45 -14.84 5.61
N ILE A 38 -0.35 -14.79 6.38
CA ILE A 38 0.10 -13.57 7.05
C ILE A 38 0.48 -12.50 6.02
N ILE A 39 1.27 -12.87 5.00
CA ILE A 39 1.66 -11.93 3.94
C ILE A 39 0.42 -11.45 3.17
N ALA A 40 -0.49 -12.34 2.80
CA ALA A 40 -1.71 -12.00 2.07
C ALA A 40 -2.59 -11.02 2.86
N SER A 41 -2.82 -11.30 4.14
CA SER A 41 -3.60 -10.42 5.03
C SER A 41 -2.92 -9.07 5.26
N ALA A 42 -1.60 -9.04 5.47
CA ALA A 42 -0.83 -7.81 5.63
C ALA A 42 -0.91 -6.92 4.39
N VAL A 43 -0.77 -7.50 3.19
CA VAL A 43 -0.85 -6.77 1.92
C VAL A 43 -2.26 -6.25 1.67
N VAL A 44 -3.30 -7.06 1.92
CA VAL A 44 -4.70 -6.66 1.76
C VAL A 44 -5.09 -5.55 2.74
N LEU A 45 -4.74 -5.70 4.03
CA LEU A 45 -4.99 -4.67 5.05
C LEU A 45 -4.28 -3.36 4.70
N SER A 46 -2.98 -3.43 4.37
CA SER A 46 -2.20 -2.23 4.04
C SER A 46 -2.75 -1.52 2.79
N GLY A 47 -3.07 -2.27 1.74
CA GLY A 47 -3.67 -1.71 0.54
C GLY A 47 -5.05 -1.11 0.79
N GLY A 48 -5.87 -1.76 1.64
CA GLY A 48 -7.18 -1.25 2.05
C GLY A 48 -7.08 0.05 2.85
N ILE A 49 -6.18 0.12 3.83
CA ILE A 49 -5.93 1.33 4.62
C ILE A 49 -5.40 2.45 3.73
N SER A 50 -4.47 2.14 2.83
CA SER A 50 -3.92 3.12 1.88
C SER A 50 -5.00 3.66 0.94
N PHE A 51 -5.90 2.81 0.45
CA PHE A 51 -7.03 3.23 -0.36
C PHE A 51 -8.00 4.12 0.42
N PHE A 52 -8.25 3.81 1.69
CA PHE A 52 -9.09 4.63 2.56
C PHE A 52 -8.44 6.00 2.83
N LEU A 53 -7.14 6.02 3.16
CA LEU A 53 -6.40 7.22 3.53
C LEU A 53 -6.21 8.17 2.34
N LEU A 54 -5.76 7.65 1.19
CA LEU A 54 -5.65 8.43 -0.06
C LEU A 54 -7.02 8.69 -0.71
N GLY A 55 -8.07 7.99 -0.27
CA GLY A 55 -9.44 8.20 -0.73
C GLY A 55 -10.01 9.57 -0.39
N ASN A 56 -9.39 10.28 0.56
CA ASN A 56 -9.83 11.60 1.04
C ASN A 56 -9.09 12.79 0.40
N GLU A 57 -8.06 12.53 -0.42
CA GLU A 57 -7.33 13.57 -1.16
C GLU A 57 -8.15 14.01 -2.38
N ASN A 58 -9.29 14.66 -2.12
CA ASN A 58 -9.83 15.69 -3.01
C ASN A 58 -8.94 16.93 -2.88
N ASP A 59 -7.64 16.74 -3.10
CA ASP A 59 -6.71 17.83 -3.26
C ASP A 59 -7.20 18.54 -4.51
N LYS A 60 -7.95 19.61 -4.27
CA LYS A 60 -8.03 20.75 -5.16
C LYS A 60 -6.57 21.13 -5.33
N ILE A 61 -5.92 20.55 -6.33
CA ILE A 61 -4.71 21.10 -6.89
C ILE A 61 -5.18 22.47 -7.35
N ASP A 62 -4.98 23.48 -6.50
CA ASP A 62 -5.34 24.83 -6.84
C ASP A 62 -4.68 25.08 -8.19
N PRO A 63 -5.46 25.41 -9.23
CA PRO A 63 -4.91 25.58 -10.55
C PRO A 63 -3.78 26.60 -10.44
N PRO A 64 -2.64 26.38 -11.11
CA PRO A 64 -1.53 27.32 -11.06
C PRO A 64 -2.08 28.71 -11.38
N PRO A 65 -1.69 29.76 -10.62
CA PRO A 65 -2.29 31.08 -10.74
C PRO A 65 -2.15 31.53 -12.19
N THR A 66 -3.29 31.63 -12.88
CA THR A 66 -3.35 32.07 -14.26
C THR A 66 -2.73 33.46 -14.32
N LYS A 67 -1.57 33.60 -14.98
CA LYS A 67 -1.01 34.92 -15.29
C LYS A 67 -2.08 35.69 -16.06
N LYS A 68 -2.74 36.65 -15.40
CA LYS A 68 -3.57 37.65 -16.07
C LYS A 68 -2.61 38.58 -16.81
N LYS A 69 -2.81 38.60 -18.13
CA LYS A 69 -2.39 39.58 -19.16
C LYS A 69 -1.14 40.41 -18.87
#